data_AF-A0AAW1TSA9-F1
#
_entry.id   AF-A0AAW1TSA9-F1
#
_cell.length_a   1.000
_cell.length_b   1.000
_cell.length_c   1.000
_cell.angle_alpha   90.00
_cell.angle_beta   90.00
_cell.angle_gamma   90.00
#
_symmetry.space_group_name_H-M   'P 1'
#
loop_
_entity.id
_entity.type
_entity.pdbx_description
1 polymer ?
#
loop_
_entity_poly.entity_id
_entity_poly.type
_entity_poly.pdbx_seq_one_letter_code
_entity_poly.pdbx_strand_id
1 'polypeptide(L)'
;MGKVNRYFQPVEDNVQSSTNENKFVEYDVDFNKIHGRKKKFKNVHKERKIIKRIPNKNPKFKGRAPISKELLEKYGKGDGVDCKEIKTKIHQKKIEKKELDIKFATEQAARTEILLTEEYGCFEADDGETSTQFRQNI
;
A
#
# COMPACT_ATOMS: atom_id res chain seq x y z
N MET A 1 -20.24 59.85 28.21
CA MET A 1 -20.26 58.37 28.38
C MET A 1 -21.11 57.78 27.26
N GLY A 2 -20.52 57.10 26.29
CA GLY A 2 -21.25 56.49 25.16
C GLY A 2 -21.78 55.11 25.53
N LYS A 3 -23.04 54.81 25.16
CA LYS A 3 -23.65 53.50 25.37
C LYS A 3 -23.07 52.50 24.38
N VAL A 4 -22.59 51.35 24.88
CA VAL A 4 -22.07 50.24 24.05
C VAL A 4 -23.23 49.28 23.77
N ASN A 5 -23.46 48.98 22.50
CA ASN A 5 -24.44 47.97 22.11
C ASN A 5 -23.95 46.58 22.53
N ARG A 6 -24.79 45.84 23.25
CA ARG A 6 -24.50 44.46 23.68
C ARG A 6 -24.93 43.48 22.60
N TYR A 7 -24.12 42.43 22.40
CA TYR A 7 -24.12 41.43 21.32
C TYR A 7 -25.42 40.62 21.08
N PHE A 8 -26.55 40.93 21.70
CA PHE A 8 -27.78 40.16 21.58
C PHE A 8 -29.02 41.06 21.47
N GLN A 9 -29.06 41.92 20.45
CA GLN A 9 -30.34 42.48 19.98
C GLN A 9 -30.59 41.95 18.57
N PRO A 10 -31.74 41.29 18.31
CA PRO A 10 -32.10 40.89 16.97
C PRO A 10 -32.46 42.16 16.18
N VAL A 11 -31.75 42.41 15.09
CA VAL A 11 -32.13 43.40 14.09
C VAL A 11 -33.01 42.67 13.07
N GLU A 12 -34.28 43.06 13.02
CA GLU A 12 -35.20 42.58 11.99
C GLU A 12 -34.99 43.34 10.67
N ASP A 13 -35.19 42.55 9.61
CA ASP A 13 -35.67 42.91 8.27
C ASP A 13 -34.74 42.97 7.04
N ASN A 14 -35.31 42.29 6.03
CA ASN A 14 -35.25 42.46 4.58
C ASN A 14 -34.30 41.58 3.75
N VAL A 15 -34.94 40.52 3.24
CA VAL A 15 -34.55 39.72 2.07
C VAL A 15 -34.35 40.64 0.87
N GLN A 16 -33.11 40.77 0.40
CA GLN A 16 -32.81 41.14 -0.98
C GLN A 16 -31.83 40.13 -1.55
N SER A 17 -32.31 39.36 -2.52
CA SER A 17 -31.60 38.35 -3.29
C SER A 17 -30.42 38.98 -4.04
N SER A 18 -29.21 38.83 -3.52
CA SER A 18 -27.99 39.10 -4.27
C SER A 18 -27.61 37.84 -5.05
N THR A 19 -27.49 38.01 -6.37
CA THR A 19 -26.84 37.03 -7.26
C THR A 19 -25.40 36.87 -6.79
N ASN A 20 -25.15 35.83 -6.00
CA ASN A 20 -23.81 35.45 -5.54
C ASN A 20 -22.98 34.98 -6.74
N GLU A 21 -22.26 35.91 -7.36
CA GLU A 21 -21.06 35.60 -8.11
C GLU A 21 -20.07 34.98 -7.11
N ASN A 22 -19.96 33.65 -7.13
CA ASN A 22 -18.96 32.90 -6.36
C ASN A 22 -17.56 33.30 -6.83
N LYS A 23 -17.01 34.39 -6.28
CA LYS A 23 -15.59 34.72 -6.37
C LYS A 23 -14.82 33.67 -5.56
N PHE A 24 -14.41 32.60 -6.22
CA PHE A 24 -13.47 31.64 -5.66
C PHE A 24 -12.12 32.36 -5.52
N VAL A 25 -11.65 32.54 -4.29
CA VAL A 25 -10.29 33.04 -4.04
C VAL A 25 -9.36 31.86 -4.27
N GLU A 26 -8.77 31.81 -5.46
CA GLU A 26 -7.72 30.86 -5.79
C GLU A 26 -6.43 31.32 -5.08
N TYR A 27 -5.95 30.50 -4.14
CA TYR A 27 -4.64 30.72 -3.52
C TYR A 27 -3.59 29.97 -4.32
N ASP A 28 -2.67 30.69 -4.96
CA ASP A 28 -1.47 30.12 -5.54
C ASP A 28 -0.54 29.65 -4.41
N VAL A 29 -0.64 28.38 -4.03
CA VAL A 29 0.26 27.78 -3.05
C VAL A 29 1.51 27.28 -3.78
N ASP A 30 2.57 28.10 -3.80
CA ASP A 30 3.89 27.70 -4.30
C ASP A 30 4.50 26.62 -3.40
N PHE A 31 4.29 25.34 -3.73
CA PHE A 31 4.87 24.18 -3.03
C PHE A 31 6.41 24.13 -3.07
N ASN A 32 7.08 25.01 -3.83
CA ASN A 32 8.51 24.98 -4.08
C ASN A 32 9.36 25.78 -3.07
N LYS A 33 8.75 26.46 -2.08
CA LYS A 33 9.48 27.28 -1.11
C LYS A 33 9.77 26.55 0.21
N ILE A 34 10.35 25.35 0.13
CA ILE A 34 10.93 24.69 1.30
C ILE A 34 12.24 25.42 1.64
N HIS A 35 12.18 26.40 2.56
CA HIS A 35 13.35 27.07 3.13
C HIS A 35 14.07 26.18 4.15
N GLY A 36 14.56 25.03 3.68
CA GLY A 36 15.44 24.13 4.41
C GLY A 36 16.85 24.20 3.85
N ARG A 37 17.85 24.44 4.71
CA ARG A 37 19.28 24.37 4.37
C ARG A 37 19.57 22.97 3.82
N LYS A 38 19.68 22.83 2.48
CA LYS A 38 20.10 21.56 1.86
C LYS A 38 21.49 21.22 2.39
N LYS A 39 21.56 20.35 3.41
CA LYS A 39 22.83 19.72 3.80
C LYS A 39 23.31 19.01 2.54
N LYS A 40 24.37 19.53 1.92
CA LYS A 40 25.10 18.81 0.87
C LYS A 40 25.63 17.56 1.57
N PHE A 41 24.90 16.46 1.46
CA PHE A 41 25.45 15.16 1.80
C PHE A 41 26.73 15.08 0.97
N LYS A 42 27.88 15.00 1.64
CA LYS A 42 29.14 14.75 0.96
C LYS A 42 28.96 13.38 0.31
N ASN A 43 28.62 13.38 -0.97
CA ASN A 43 28.56 12.17 -1.78
C ASN A 43 29.99 11.65 -1.84
N VAL A 44 30.36 10.81 -0.88
CA VAL A 44 31.51 9.94 -1.03
C VAL A 44 31.09 9.01 -2.15
N HIS A 45 31.57 9.28 -3.36
CA HIS A 45 31.48 8.40 -4.51
C HIS A 45 32.26 7.13 -4.17
N LYS A 46 31.70 6.30 -3.28
CA LYS A 46 32.23 4.98 -3.01
C LYS A 46 31.87 4.18 -4.24
N GLU A 47 32.82 4.02 -5.14
CA GLU A 47 32.69 3.20 -6.34
C GLU A 47 32.27 1.80 -5.90
N ARG A 48 30.95 1.55 -5.91
CA ARG A 48 30.43 0.22 -5.66
C ARG A 48 30.79 -0.58 -6.90
N LYS A 49 31.68 -1.56 -6.75
CA LYS A 49 31.90 -2.56 -7.79
C LYS A 49 30.55 -3.19 -8.11
N ILE A 50 30.01 -2.89 -9.29
CA ILE A 50 28.75 -3.46 -9.76
C ILE A 50 29.04 -4.92 -10.09
N ILE A 51 28.65 -5.82 -9.20
CA ILE A 51 28.73 -7.26 -9.47
C ILE A 51 27.72 -7.54 -10.60
N LYS A 52 28.23 -7.79 -11.81
CA LYS A 52 27.39 -8.18 -12.95
C LYS A 52 26.90 -9.61 -12.71
N ARG A 53 25.58 -9.82 -12.66
CA ARG A 53 25.00 -11.16 -12.60
C ARG A 53 25.30 -11.91 -13.91
N ILE A 54 25.89 -13.10 -13.80
CA ILE A 54 26.06 -14.02 -14.93
C ILE A 54 24.74 -14.78 -15.09
N PRO A 55 24.03 -14.65 -16.23
CA PRO A 55 22.79 -15.39 -16.45
C PRO A 55 23.08 -16.89 -16.64
N ASN A 56 22.17 -17.74 -16.18
CA ASN A 56 22.21 -19.16 -16.51
C ASN A 56 21.99 -19.33 -18.02
N LYS A 57 22.90 -20.04 -18.70
CA LYS A 57 22.89 -20.23 -20.15
C LYS A 57 21.63 -20.99 -20.62
N ASN A 58 21.16 -21.94 -19.83
CA ASN A 58 19.98 -22.76 -20.13
C ASN A 58 18.97 -22.69 -18.97
N PRO A 59 18.15 -21.62 -18.88
CA PRO A 59 17.18 -21.51 -17.81
C PRO A 59 16.00 -22.48 -18.05
N LYS A 60 15.52 -23.12 -16.98
CA LYS A 60 14.35 -24.04 -17.03
C LYS A 60 13.08 -23.35 -17.53
N PHE A 61 12.95 -22.05 -17.28
CA PHE A 61 11.85 -21.22 -17.75
C PHE A 61 12.41 -20.01 -18.51
N LYS A 62 11.71 -19.54 -19.55
CA LYS A 62 12.11 -18.35 -20.35
C LYS A 62 11.98 -17.01 -19.59
N GLY A 63 11.83 -17.06 -18.28
CA GLY A 63 11.57 -15.92 -17.41
C GLY A 63 11.48 -16.34 -15.95
N ARG A 64 10.65 -15.63 -15.18
CA ARG A 64 10.37 -16.00 -13.78
C ARG A 64 9.64 -17.34 -13.73
N ALA A 65 9.89 -18.13 -12.69
CA ALA A 65 9.14 -19.36 -12.46
C ALA A 65 7.64 -19.03 -12.30
N PRO A 66 6.74 -19.84 -12.89
CA PRO A 66 5.30 -19.67 -12.71
C PRO A 66 4.91 -19.96 -11.26
N ILE A 67 3.90 -19.25 -10.77
CA ILE A 67 3.34 -19.41 -9.42
C ILE A 67 2.01 -20.13 -9.55
N SER A 68 1.72 -21.10 -8.66
CA SER A 68 0.41 -21.77 -8.65
C SER A 68 -0.70 -20.83 -8.18
N LYS A 69 -1.94 -21.06 -8.66
CA LYS A 69 -3.10 -20.24 -8.30
C LYS A 69 -3.47 -20.39 -6.82
N GLU A 70 -3.38 -21.61 -6.30
CA GLU A 70 -3.64 -21.92 -4.88
C GLU A 70 -2.73 -21.14 -3.93
N LEU A 71 -1.45 -20.97 -4.27
CA LEU A 71 -0.53 -20.16 -3.47
C LEU A 71 -0.88 -18.67 -3.54
N LEU A 72 -1.29 -18.17 -4.71
CA LEU A 72 -1.74 -16.77 -4.84
C LEU A 72 -2.99 -16.50 -4.00
N GLU A 73 -3.91 -17.47 -3.94
CA GLU A 73 -5.11 -17.39 -3.10
C GLU A 73 -4.76 -17.47 -1.61
N LYS A 74 -3.86 -18.38 -1.20
CA LYS A 74 -3.37 -18.51 0.19
C LYS A 74 -2.81 -17.20 0.74
N TYR A 75 -2.05 -16.45 -0.08
CA TYR A 75 -1.48 -15.16 0.31
C TYR A 75 -2.36 -13.97 -0.06
N GLY A 76 -3.48 -14.20 -0.74
CA GLY A 76 -4.46 -13.19 -1.08
C GLY A 76 -5.06 -12.57 0.19
N LYS A 77 -5.22 -11.24 0.19
CA LYS A 77 -5.82 -10.50 1.31
C LYS A 77 -7.28 -10.09 1.03
N GLY A 78 -7.94 -10.79 0.11
CA GLY A 78 -9.28 -10.49 -0.41
C GLY A 78 -9.27 -9.87 -1.81
N ASP A 79 -10.45 -9.48 -2.29
CA ASP A 79 -10.70 -9.05 -3.67
C ASP A 79 -10.19 -7.65 -4.01
N GLY A 80 -9.73 -6.89 -3.01
CA GLY A 80 -9.23 -5.53 -3.14
C GLY A 80 -10.34 -4.47 -3.09
N VAL A 81 -9.98 -3.23 -3.38
CA VAL A 81 -10.90 -2.08 -3.31
C VAL A 81 -11.29 -1.59 -4.71
N ASP A 82 -12.59 -1.43 -4.94
CA ASP A 82 -13.13 -0.84 -6.15
C ASP A 82 -12.85 0.67 -6.22
N CYS A 83 -11.86 1.04 -7.05
CA CYS A 83 -11.41 2.42 -7.16
C CYS A 83 -12.40 3.34 -7.91
N LYS A 84 -13.44 2.79 -8.54
CA LYS A 84 -14.41 3.53 -9.38
C LYS A 84 -15.38 4.39 -8.57
N GLU A 85 -15.64 4.02 -7.33
CA GLU A 85 -16.58 4.74 -6.45
C GLU A 85 -15.94 5.96 -5.76
N ILE A 86 -14.62 6.13 -5.91
CA ILE A 86 -13.88 7.22 -5.28
C ILE A 86 -14.08 8.51 -6.07
N LYS A 87 -14.72 9.50 -5.44
CA LYS A 87 -15.05 10.79 -6.06
C LYS A 87 -13.82 11.59 -6.50
N THR A 88 -12.72 11.50 -5.76
CA THR A 88 -11.54 12.37 -5.95
C THR A 88 -10.38 11.63 -6.59
N LYS A 89 -9.88 12.18 -7.71
CA LYS A 89 -8.76 11.60 -8.50
C LYS A 89 -7.48 11.35 -7.69
N ILE A 90 -7.20 12.18 -6.68
CA ILE A 90 -6.00 12.02 -5.82
C ILE A 90 -6.13 10.77 -4.95
N HIS A 91 -7.30 10.54 -4.36
CA HIS A 91 -7.55 9.36 -3.52
C HIS A 91 -7.58 8.10 -4.36
N GLN A 92 -8.18 8.17 -5.55
CA GLN A 92 -8.19 7.08 -6.52
C GLN A 92 -6.76 6.63 -6.84
N LYS A 93 -5.89 7.53 -7.29
CA LYS A 93 -4.48 7.22 -7.61
C LYS A 93 -3.71 6.66 -6.40
N LYS A 94 -3.98 7.16 -5.19
CA LYS A 94 -3.35 6.66 -3.97
C LYS A 94 -3.77 5.23 -3.65
N ILE A 95 -5.04 4.90 -3.82
CA ILE A 95 -5.57 3.55 -3.57
C ILE A 95 -5.08 2.60 -4.66
N GLU A 96 -5.14 2.99 -5.94
CA GLU A 96 -4.59 2.21 -7.05
C GLU A 96 -3.12 1.84 -6.82
N LYS A 97 -2.30 2.79 -6.35
CA LYS A 97 -0.89 2.51 -6.02
C LYS A 97 -0.76 1.49 -4.88
N LYS A 98 -1.56 1.62 -3.83
CA LYS A 98 -1.55 0.67 -2.71
C LYS A 98 -1.98 -0.72 -3.15
N GLU A 99 -2.98 -0.83 -4.01
CA GLU A 99 -3.43 -2.11 -4.58
C GLU A 99 -2.34 -2.78 -5.42
N LEU A 100 -1.57 -2.01 -6.18
CA LEU A 100 -0.41 -2.53 -6.91
C LEU A 100 0.69 -3.02 -5.96
N ASP A 101 0.97 -2.28 -4.88
CA ASP A 101 1.95 -2.67 -3.88
C ASP A 101 1.53 -3.97 -3.16
N ILE A 102 0.23 -4.12 -2.85
CA ILE A 102 -0.34 -5.34 -2.27
C ILE A 102 -0.19 -6.52 -3.23
N LYS A 103 -0.59 -6.36 -4.50
CA LYS A 103 -0.45 -7.41 -5.54
C LYS A 103 1.00 -7.84 -5.73
N PHE A 104 1.92 -6.89 -5.70
CA PHE A 104 3.34 -7.20 -5.76
C PHE A 104 3.79 -7.99 -4.53
N ALA A 105 3.37 -7.57 -3.33
CA ALA A 105 3.71 -8.25 -2.08
C ALA A 105 3.15 -9.68 -2.03
N THR A 106 1.91 -9.92 -2.45
CA THR A 106 1.31 -11.26 -2.51
C THR A 106 2.05 -12.16 -3.49
N GLU A 107 2.42 -11.63 -4.67
CA GLU A 107 3.22 -12.36 -5.65
C GLU A 107 4.60 -12.74 -5.10
N GLN A 108 5.26 -11.84 -4.34
CA GLN A 108 6.55 -12.15 -3.72
C GLN A 108 6.41 -13.19 -2.60
N ALA A 109 5.39 -13.09 -1.75
CA ALA A 109 5.13 -14.07 -0.70
C ALA A 109 4.85 -15.47 -1.27
N ALA A 110 4.04 -15.56 -2.34
CA ALA A 110 3.80 -16.83 -3.01
C ALA A 110 5.08 -17.39 -3.66
N ARG A 111 6.00 -16.53 -4.11
CA ARG A 111 7.31 -16.98 -4.65
C ARG A 111 8.25 -17.50 -3.59
N THR A 112 8.21 -16.96 -2.37
CA THR A 112 9.11 -17.45 -1.31
C THR A 112 8.81 -18.90 -0.94
N GLU A 113 7.56 -19.35 -1.10
CA GLU A 113 7.19 -20.77 -0.92
C GLU A 113 7.91 -21.69 -1.90
N ILE A 114 8.14 -21.26 -3.14
CA ILE A 114 8.87 -22.05 -4.15
C ILE A 114 10.34 -22.25 -3.74
N LEU A 115 10.86 -21.35 -2.89
CA LEU A 115 12.23 -21.42 -2.39
C LEU A 115 12.33 -22.17 -1.06
N LEU A 116 11.22 -22.57 -0.46
CA LEU A 116 11.24 -23.45 0.70
C LEU A 116 11.68 -24.84 0.23
N THR A 117 12.71 -25.37 0.90
CA THR A 117 13.31 -26.67 0.57
C THR A 117 12.82 -27.78 1.50
N GLU A 118 12.20 -27.40 2.62
CA GLU A 118 11.71 -28.30 3.64
C GLU A 118 10.21 -28.50 3.48
N GLU A 119 9.76 -29.72 3.72
CA GLU A 119 8.35 -30.07 3.80
C GLU A 119 7.90 -30.04 5.26
N TYR A 120 6.59 -29.88 5.47
CA TYR A 120 6.02 -29.93 6.80
C TYR A 120 6.10 -31.35 7.36
N GLY A 121 6.66 -31.51 8.55
CA GLY A 121 6.65 -32.80 9.25
C GLY A 121 5.26 -33.11 9.79
N CYS A 122 4.60 -34.10 9.20
CA CYS A 122 3.36 -34.69 9.73
C CYS A 122 3.56 -36.19 10.00
N PHE A 123 2.73 -36.72 10.90
CA PHE A 123 2.54 -38.16 11.05
C PHE A 123 1.07 -38.44 10.74
N GLU A 124 0.83 -39.25 9.72
CA GLU A 124 -0.50 -39.71 9.32
C GLU A 124 -0.63 -41.16 9.79
N ALA A 125 -1.71 -41.46 10.51
CA ALA A 125 -1.97 -42.82 10.96
C ALA A 125 -2.53 -43.65 9.80
N ASP A 126 -2.10 -44.90 9.71
CA ASP A 126 -2.60 -45.84 8.71
C ASP A 126 -4.04 -46.29 9.02
N ASP A 127 -4.72 -46.87 8.03
CA ASP A 127 -6.09 -47.33 8.14
C ASP A 127 -6.25 -48.37 9.27
N GLY A 128 -7.06 -48.03 10.29
CA GLY A 128 -7.30 -48.88 11.46
C GLY A 128 -6.47 -48.52 12.69
N GLU A 129 -5.52 -47.61 12.56
CA GLU A 129 -4.74 -47.07 13.67
C GLU A 129 -5.27 -45.71 14.12
N THR A 130 -5.03 -45.34 15.38
CA THR A 130 -5.40 -44.00 15.88
C THR A 130 -4.14 -43.23 16.23
N SER A 131 -4.05 -41.98 15.79
CA SER A 131 -2.89 -41.10 16.03
C SER A 131 -2.54 -40.94 17.52
N THR A 132 -3.51 -41.11 18.43
CA THR A 132 -3.32 -41.06 19.87
C THR A 132 -2.66 -42.30 20.49
N GLN A 133 -2.52 -43.39 19.72
CA GLN A 133 -1.92 -44.65 20.20
C GLN A 133 -0.40 -44.56 20.30
N PHE A 134 0.23 -43.69 19.50
CA PHE A 134 1.67 -43.49 19.49
C PHE A 134 2.12 -42.69 20.71
N ARG A 135 3.19 -43.16 21.36
CA ARG A 135 3.77 -42.53 22.56
C ARG A 135 5.25 -42.31 22.36
N GLN A 136 5.76 -41.22 22.95
CA GLN A 136 7.18 -40.99 23.03
C GLN A 136 7.78 -41.94 24.07
N ASN A 137 8.71 -42.80 23.64
CA ASN A 137 9.52 -43.57 24.58
C ASN A 137 10.55 -42.60 25.19
N ILE A 138 10.42 -42.37 26.50
CA ILE A 138 11.34 -41.57 27.30
C ILE A 138 12.45 -42.47 27.85
#